data_AF-A0A1E4JMR6-F1
#
_entry.id   AF-A0A1E4JMR6-F1
#
_cell.length_a   1.000
_cell.length_b   1.000
_cell.length_c   1.000
_cell.angle_alpha   90.00
_cell.angle_beta   90.00
_cell.angle_gamma   90.00
#
_symmetry.space_group_name_H-M   'P 1'
#
loop_
_entity.id
_entity.type
_entity.pdbx_description
1 polymer ?
#
loop_
_entity_poly.entity_id
_entity_poly.type
_entity_poly.pdbx_seq_one_letter_code
_entity_poly.pdbx_strand_id
1 'polypeptide(L)'
;MTLDGFLTVLALLAAIYAVLPAVQRFRLELAWRAQGLLGIVAIVVILALEIYEVRPPACPSMLGDMCRWLILPDGEVGASRKLAFLVAFAWLVLSVLVHNRWRPSLGTIPAIAQLATELLDEEQFGDALKLLEPRMDLLARASRRQCWPQRLHDWLEEFGPIDPDSFAAMARRPGERRFSGESWPMWAARPVRMLARAAPEHRRAEVAASDMLQILFNSTRLLDYIAERRPYFGIALIGNGAFGAADFCERYLSRLIATPGSALYHEVATNLTSEGVAFALPARNRLLHFLFADAECASQLSAWKGVGNYVERLLDGEERPDYWKWLNGDQAWFDEEQFRDPVFVGMLFFDIMVRSAAQQGVRGHMWLYYLRHFARSLEAGYDSSGEGIDREKEFPVRAARLLYELTQILCGWVELFEQLPEDSIHRQFPQRRDSPGSIPHAAAITLADVLATVATSDRVDHGVALTLQIVILRVIRGFHEDGAEHSKMRAWLIEALLDGGGSVDRKRYYNRLADLFADTDYMLRAEVEDYAAELQKRLD
;
A
#
# COMPACT_ATOMS: atom_id res chain seq x y z
N MET A 1 -48.52 -6.05 -32.92
CA MET A 1 -48.55 -5.07 -31.81
C MET A 1 -49.22 -3.80 -32.34
N THR A 2 -50.06 -3.12 -31.54
CA THR A 2 -50.66 -1.82 -31.92
C THR A 2 -49.61 -0.70 -31.76
N LEU A 3 -49.74 0.36 -32.57
CA LEU A 3 -48.77 1.46 -32.66
C LEU A 3 -48.61 2.20 -31.31
N ASP A 4 -49.70 2.34 -30.55
CA ASP A 4 -49.71 2.89 -29.20
C ASP A 4 -48.96 2.03 -28.17
N GLY A 5 -48.99 0.70 -28.34
CA GLY A 5 -48.24 -0.23 -27.49
C GLY A 5 -46.73 -0.16 -27.71
N PHE A 6 -46.29 0.18 -28.94
CA PHE A 6 -44.88 0.37 -29.25
C PHE A 6 -44.35 1.70 -28.70
N LEU A 7 -45.14 2.78 -28.85
CA LEU A 7 -44.79 4.10 -28.31
C LEU A 7 -44.69 4.10 -26.78
N THR A 8 -45.59 3.41 -26.09
CA THR A 8 -45.55 3.28 -24.62
C THR A 8 -44.33 2.50 -24.14
N VAL A 9 -43.93 1.43 -24.84
CA VAL A 9 -42.70 0.69 -24.51
C VAL A 9 -41.45 1.55 -24.75
N LEU A 10 -41.39 2.31 -25.85
CA LEU A 10 -40.29 3.25 -26.12
C LEU A 10 -40.20 4.36 -25.06
N ALA A 11 -41.34 4.93 -24.66
CA ALA A 11 -41.40 5.94 -23.62
C ALA A 11 -40.94 5.38 -22.26
N LEU A 12 -41.35 4.15 -21.93
CA LEU A 12 -40.90 3.47 -20.71
C LEU A 12 -39.39 3.19 -20.74
N LEU A 13 -38.85 2.73 -21.87
CA LEU A 13 -37.42 2.49 -22.04
C LEU A 13 -36.60 3.79 -21.92
N ALA A 14 -37.10 4.89 -22.49
CA ALA A 14 -36.48 6.21 -22.36
C ALA A 14 -36.52 6.71 -20.89
N ALA A 15 -37.64 6.52 -20.19
CA ALA A 15 -37.77 6.87 -18.78
C ALA A 15 -36.83 6.03 -17.89
N ILE A 16 -36.75 4.71 -18.14
CA ILE A 16 -35.80 3.83 -17.44
C ILE A 16 -34.37 4.30 -17.70
N TYR A 17 -33.99 4.57 -18.95
CA TYR A 17 -32.66 5.07 -19.30
C TYR A 17 -32.31 6.36 -18.55
N ALA A 18 -33.26 7.30 -18.45
CA ALA A 18 -33.10 8.56 -17.74
C ALA A 18 -32.96 8.42 -16.20
N VAL A 19 -33.31 7.27 -15.61
CA VAL A 19 -33.15 7.00 -14.17
C VAL A 19 -31.89 6.15 -13.87
N LEU A 20 -31.31 5.48 -14.88
CA LEU A 20 -30.13 4.65 -14.68
C LEU A 20 -28.92 5.47 -14.21
N PRO A 21 -28.12 4.96 -13.25
CA PRO A 21 -26.83 5.54 -12.88
C PRO A 21 -25.90 5.67 -14.09
N ALA A 22 -25.03 6.68 -14.11
CA ALA A 22 -24.07 6.93 -15.20
C ALA A 22 -23.26 5.67 -15.56
N VAL A 23 -22.85 4.91 -14.54
CA VAL A 23 -22.12 3.63 -14.70
C VAL A 23 -22.93 2.59 -15.48
N GLN A 24 -24.25 2.50 -15.26
CA GLN A 24 -25.11 1.54 -15.96
C GLN A 24 -25.41 2.00 -17.39
N ARG A 25 -25.63 3.31 -17.61
CA ARG A 25 -25.78 3.87 -18.96
C ARG A 25 -24.55 3.59 -19.81
N PHE A 26 -23.37 3.80 -19.25
CA PHE A 26 -22.12 3.53 -19.97
C PHE A 26 -21.90 2.05 -20.27
N ARG A 27 -22.25 1.14 -19.36
CA ARG A 27 -22.20 -0.31 -19.65
C ARG A 27 -23.14 -0.70 -20.79
N LEU A 28 -24.32 -0.07 -20.85
CA LEU A 28 -25.26 -0.20 -21.96
C LEU A 28 -24.67 0.33 -23.26
N GLU A 29 -24.09 1.54 -23.26
CA GLU A 29 -23.44 2.14 -24.44
C GLU A 29 -22.28 1.27 -24.95
N LEU A 30 -21.47 0.72 -24.05
CA LEU A 30 -20.37 -0.18 -24.43
C LEU A 30 -20.90 -1.44 -25.10
N ALA A 31 -21.92 -2.06 -24.52
CA ALA A 31 -22.53 -3.29 -25.04
C ALA A 31 -23.44 -3.03 -26.26
N TRP A 32 -23.83 -1.77 -26.51
CA TRP A 32 -24.84 -1.40 -27.51
C TRP A 32 -24.49 -1.88 -28.91
N ARG A 33 -23.21 -1.83 -29.31
CA ARG A 33 -22.79 -2.30 -30.64
C ARG A 33 -23.02 -3.80 -30.82
N ALA A 34 -22.67 -4.61 -29.82
CA ALA A 34 -22.88 -6.04 -29.91
C ALA A 34 -24.32 -6.44 -29.66
N GLN A 35 -25.00 -5.82 -28.69
CA GLN A 35 -26.43 -6.05 -28.46
C GLN A 35 -27.27 -5.61 -29.66
N GLY A 36 -26.89 -4.51 -30.32
CA GLY A 36 -27.51 -4.04 -31.56
C GLY A 36 -27.31 -5.01 -32.71
N LEU A 37 -26.09 -5.50 -32.93
CA LEU A 37 -25.82 -6.50 -33.98
C LEU A 37 -26.58 -7.82 -33.71
N LEU A 38 -26.58 -8.28 -32.45
CA LEU A 38 -27.31 -9.46 -32.00
C LEU A 38 -28.83 -9.27 -32.19
N GLY A 39 -29.33 -8.08 -31.88
CA GLY A 39 -30.72 -7.69 -32.05
C GLY A 39 -31.14 -7.62 -33.51
N ILE A 40 -30.32 -7.04 -34.39
CA ILE A 40 -30.56 -7.01 -35.83
C ILE A 40 -30.65 -8.44 -36.37
N VAL A 41 -29.70 -9.31 -36.00
CA VAL A 41 -29.74 -10.72 -36.42
C VAL A 41 -31.01 -11.41 -35.93
N ALA A 42 -31.39 -11.21 -34.66
CA ALA A 42 -32.61 -11.79 -34.12
C ALA A 42 -33.88 -11.28 -34.84
N ILE A 43 -33.96 -9.97 -35.09
CA ILE A 43 -35.07 -9.34 -35.81
C ILE A 43 -35.17 -9.86 -37.25
N VAL A 44 -34.04 -9.96 -37.95
CA VAL A 44 -34.00 -10.49 -39.33
C VAL A 44 -34.44 -11.96 -39.35
N VAL A 45 -34.01 -12.78 -38.39
CA VAL A 45 -34.43 -14.17 -38.28
C VAL A 45 -35.93 -14.29 -37.97
N ILE A 46 -36.45 -13.46 -37.06
CA ILE A 46 -37.88 -13.43 -36.71
C ILE A 46 -38.72 -13.01 -37.93
N LEU A 47 -38.33 -11.92 -38.61
CA LEU A 47 -39.00 -11.45 -39.83
C LEU A 47 -38.95 -12.50 -40.94
N ALA A 48 -37.82 -13.17 -41.13
CA ALA A 48 -37.71 -14.24 -42.12
C ALA A 48 -38.64 -15.42 -41.81
N LEU A 49 -38.78 -15.81 -40.53
CA LEU A 49 -39.68 -16.87 -40.09
C LEU A 49 -41.17 -16.47 -40.14
N GLU A 50 -41.48 -15.18 -40.08
CA GLU A 50 -42.86 -14.66 -40.15
C GLU A 50 -43.30 -14.41 -41.61
N ILE A 51 -42.37 -14.02 -42.49
CA ILE A 51 -42.62 -13.75 -43.92
C ILE A 51 -42.59 -15.04 -44.75
N TYR A 52 -41.64 -15.94 -44.47
CA TYR A 52 -41.56 -17.24 -45.12
C TYR A 52 -42.11 -18.30 -44.16
N GLU A 53 -43.17 -19.01 -44.55
CA GLU A 53 -43.58 -20.24 -43.86
C GLU A 53 -42.51 -21.33 -44.08
N VAL A 54 -41.39 -21.21 -43.38
CA VAL A 54 -40.27 -22.14 -43.47
C VAL A 54 -40.71 -23.46 -42.83
N ARG A 55 -40.81 -24.51 -43.66
CA ARG A 55 -40.96 -25.88 -43.16
C ARG A 55 -39.73 -26.23 -42.31
N PRO A 56 -39.90 -26.72 -41.07
CA PRO A 56 -38.78 -27.01 -40.19
C PRO A 56 -37.86 -28.09 -40.81
N PRO A 57 -36.53 -27.96 -40.70
CA PRO A 57 -35.60 -28.96 -41.23
C PRO A 57 -35.78 -30.31 -40.54
N ALA A 58 -35.63 -31.39 -41.31
CA ALA A 58 -35.66 -32.76 -40.78
C ALA A 58 -34.53 -32.98 -39.76
N CYS A 59 -34.84 -33.64 -38.66
CA CYS A 59 -33.98 -33.68 -37.49
C CYS A 59 -32.64 -34.41 -37.73
N PRO A 60 -31.49 -33.86 -37.29
CA PRO A 60 -30.21 -34.56 -37.36
C PRO A 60 -30.20 -35.79 -36.44
N SER A 61 -29.72 -36.93 -36.96
CA SER A 61 -29.71 -38.23 -36.26
C SER A 61 -28.89 -38.27 -34.96
N MET A 62 -28.06 -37.25 -34.68
CA MET A 62 -27.28 -37.14 -33.44
C MET A 62 -28.09 -36.76 -32.19
N LEU A 63 -29.27 -36.14 -32.35
CA LEU A 63 -30.05 -35.62 -31.21
C LEU A 63 -31.08 -36.61 -30.65
N GLY A 64 -31.18 -37.82 -31.21
CA GLY A 64 -31.95 -38.93 -30.65
C GLY A 64 -33.37 -38.56 -30.18
N ASP A 65 -33.79 -39.14 -29.04
CA ASP A 65 -35.15 -38.99 -28.49
C ASP A 65 -35.49 -37.58 -27.99
N MET A 66 -34.52 -36.69 -27.81
CA MET A 66 -34.81 -35.27 -27.56
C MET A 66 -35.56 -34.63 -28.72
N CYS A 67 -35.39 -35.16 -29.93
CA CYS A 67 -36.06 -34.62 -31.10
C CYS A 67 -37.56 -34.94 -31.18
N ARG A 68 -38.03 -36.00 -30.50
CA ARG A 68 -39.48 -36.28 -30.39
C ARG A 68 -40.25 -35.21 -29.62
N TRP A 69 -39.58 -34.46 -28.75
CA TRP A 69 -40.17 -33.31 -28.06
C TRP A 69 -40.16 -32.02 -28.91
N LEU A 70 -39.37 -32.01 -30.00
CA LEU A 70 -39.21 -30.91 -30.95
C LEU A 70 -39.95 -31.13 -32.28
N ILE A 71 -40.46 -32.34 -32.55
CA ILE A 71 -41.32 -32.62 -33.71
C ILE A 71 -42.70 -32.05 -33.42
N LEU A 72 -43.03 -30.97 -34.12
CA LEU A 72 -44.35 -30.33 -34.07
C LEU A 72 -45.35 -31.13 -34.93
N PRO A 73 -46.58 -31.38 -34.44
CA PRO A 73 -47.61 -32.03 -35.23
C PRO A 73 -48.04 -31.14 -36.40
N ASP A 74 -48.15 -31.74 -37.59
CA ASP A 74 -48.56 -31.08 -38.81
C ASP A 74 -49.97 -30.48 -38.66
N GLY A 75 -50.12 -29.16 -38.85
CA GLY A 75 -51.43 -28.50 -39.05
C GLY A 75 -51.78 -27.30 -38.18
N GLU A 76 -50.98 -26.89 -37.18
CA GLU A 76 -51.29 -25.67 -36.41
C GLU A 76 -50.71 -24.41 -37.09
N VAL A 77 -51.62 -23.53 -37.52
CA VAL A 77 -51.36 -22.12 -37.91
C VAL A 77 -50.77 -21.40 -36.69
N GLY A 78 -49.45 -21.47 -36.52
CA GLY A 78 -48.76 -20.95 -35.33
C GLY A 78 -47.36 -21.52 -35.04
N ALA A 79 -46.90 -22.52 -35.79
CA ALA A 79 -45.56 -23.09 -35.63
C ALA A 79 -44.43 -22.04 -35.78
N SER A 80 -44.55 -21.13 -36.76
CA SER A 80 -43.65 -19.99 -36.96
C SER A 80 -43.62 -19.05 -35.76
N ARG A 81 -44.77 -18.83 -35.10
CA ARG A 81 -44.91 -17.98 -33.91
C ARG A 81 -44.21 -18.56 -32.68
N LYS A 82 -44.29 -19.88 -32.48
CA LYS A 82 -43.59 -20.59 -31.39
C LYS A 82 -42.06 -20.60 -31.62
N LEU A 83 -41.61 -20.72 -32.87
CA LEU A 83 -40.20 -20.62 -33.25
C LEU A 83 -39.64 -19.20 -33.10
N ALA A 84 -40.40 -18.18 -33.49
CA ALA A 84 -40.04 -16.78 -33.25
C ALA A 84 -39.90 -16.45 -31.76
N PHE A 85 -40.78 -17.03 -30.91
CA PHE A 85 -40.67 -16.90 -29.47
C PHE A 85 -39.38 -17.54 -28.91
N LEU A 86 -39.00 -18.73 -29.39
CA LEU A 86 -37.74 -19.38 -29.00
C LEU A 86 -36.52 -18.58 -29.44
N VAL A 87 -36.55 -17.96 -30.63
CA VAL A 87 -35.48 -17.07 -31.11
C VAL A 87 -35.38 -15.81 -30.24
N ALA A 88 -36.51 -15.20 -29.89
CA ALA A 88 -36.54 -14.04 -28.99
C ALA A 88 -36.02 -14.39 -27.59
N PHE A 89 -36.38 -15.56 -27.06
CA PHE A 89 -35.88 -16.04 -25.77
C PHE A 89 -34.37 -16.33 -25.82
N ALA A 90 -33.90 -17.01 -26.88
CA ALA A 90 -32.48 -17.26 -27.09
C ALA A 90 -31.69 -15.95 -27.23
N TRP A 91 -32.21 -14.96 -27.95
CA TRP A 91 -31.64 -13.63 -28.04
C TRP A 91 -31.56 -12.95 -26.67
N LEU A 92 -32.61 -13.02 -25.85
CA LEU A 92 -32.64 -12.40 -24.53
C LEU A 92 -31.61 -13.05 -23.59
N VAL A 93 -31.53 -14.39 -23.58
CA VAL A 93 -30.50 -15.13 -22.82
C VAL A 93 -29.10 -14.77 -23.32
N LEU A 94 -28.88 -14.73 -24.62
CA LEU A 94 -27.58 -14.40 -25.21
C LEU A 94 -27.21 -12.94 -24.94
N SER A 95 -28.16 -12.02 -24.97
CA SER A 95 -27.97 -10.60 -24.63
C SER A 95 -27.55 -10.41 -23.17
N VAL A 96 -28.17 -11.14 -22.22
CA VAL A 96 -27.77 -11.15 -20.81
C VAL A 96 -26.38 -11.75 -20.63
N LEU A 97 -26.08 -12.87 -21.32
CA LEU A 97 -24.77 -13.50 -21.27
C LEU A 97 -23.68 -12.58 -21.83
N VAL A 98 -23.93 -11.92 -22.95
CA VAL A 98 -23.04 -10.95 -23.59
C VAL A 98 -22.82 -9.75 -22.66
N HIS A 99 -23.88 -9.19 -22.09
CA HIS A 99 -23.77 -8.08 -21.13
C HIS A 99 -22.93 -8.44 -19.91
N ASN A 100 -23.13 -9.65 -19.36
CA ASN A 100 -22.41 -10.10 -18.16
C ASN A 100 -20.97 -10.56 -18.44
N ARG A 101 -20.66 -11.01 -19.67
CA ARG A 101 -19.33 -11.50 -20.04
C ARG A 101 -18.48 -10.53 -20.84
N TRP A 102 -19.03 -9.37 -21.23
CA TRP A 102 -18.27 -8.37 -21.98
C TRP A 102 -17.12 -7.81 -21.13
N ARG A 103 -15.92 -8.34 -21.39
CA ARG A 103 -14.68 -7.85 -20.80
C ARG A 103 -14.26 -6.57 -21.54
N PRO A 104 -13.94 -5.49 -20.82
CA PRO A 104 -13.41 -4.28 -21.44
C PRO A 104 -12.11 -4.61 -22.19
N SER A 105 -12.00 -4.10 -23.41
CA SER A 105 -10.80 -4.23 -24.25
C SER A 105 -10.02 -2.92 -24.23
N LEU A 106 -8.77 -2.95 -24.68
CA LEU A 106 -7.92 -1.75 -24.82
C LEU A 106 -8.63 -0.62 -25.58
N GLY A 107 -9.46 -0.94 -26.59
CA GLY A 107 -10.19 0.07 -27.36
C GLY A 107 -11.24 0.85 -26.56
N THR A 108 -11.68 0.34 -25.41
CA THR A 108 -12.71 0.96 -24.56
C THR A 108 -12.14 1.86 -23.46
N ILE A 109 -10.83 1.79 -23.22
CA ILE A 109 -10.15 2.56 -22.17
C ILE A 109 -10.37 4.08 -22.31
N PRO A 110 -10.25 4.70 -23.51
CA PRO A 110 -10.44 6.15 -23.63
C PRO A 110 -11.85 6.60 -23.21
N ALA A 111 -12.89 5.84 -23.58
CA ALA A 111 -14.26 6.15 -23.22
C ALA A 111 -14.50 5.98 -21.71
N ILE A 112 -13.91 4.94 -21.10
CA ILE A 112 -13.96 4.74 -19.65
C ILE A 112 -13.26 5.88 -18.93
N ALA A 113 -12.08 6.28 -19.43
CA ALA A 113 -11.28 7.33 -18.82
C ALA A 113 -12.03 8.67 -18.89
N GLN A 114 -12.60 9.01 -20.05
CA GLN A 114 -13.40 10.22 -20.20
C GLN A 114 -14.58 10.28 -19.22
N LEU A 115 -15.38 9.21 -19.15
CA LEU A 115 -16.50 9.16 -18.21
C LEU A 115 -16.03 9.23 -16.75
N ALA A 116 -14.94 8.53 -16.42
CA ALA A 116 -14.38 8.59 -15.07
C ALA A 116 -13.94 10.02 -14.73
N THR A 117 -13.31 10.74 -15.66
CA THR A 117 -12.94 12.15 -15.47
C THR A 117 -14.17 13.02 -15.26
N GLU A 118 -15.21 12.87 -16.09
CA GLU A 118 -16.48 13.61 -15.92
C GLU A 118 -17.10 13.36 -14.53
N LEU A 119 -17.12 12.11 -14.06
CA LEU A 119 -17.61 11.77 -12.72
C LEU A 119 -16.72 12.33 -11.59
N LEU A 120 -15.40 12.40 -11.80
CA LEU A 120 -14.48 13.01 -10.84
C LEU A 120 -14.66 14.53 -10.78
N ASP A 121 -14.90 15.17 -11.92
CA ASP A 121 -15.18 16.62 -12.03
C ASP A 121 -16.53 16.97 -11.39
N GLU A 122 -17.53 16.09 -11.47
CA GLU A 122 -18.81 16.20 -10.76
C GLU A 122 -18.75 15.80 -9.28
N GLU A 123 -17.57 15.49 -8.74
CA GLU A 123 -17.34 15.02 -7.35
C GLU A 123 -18.10 13.73 -6.98
N GLN A 124 -18.53 12.95 -7.97
CA GLN A 124 -19.17 11.65 -7.79
C GLN A 124 -18.12 10.55 -7.59
N PHE A 125 -17.19 10.75 -6.64
CA PHE A 125 -16.04 9.87 -6.40
C PHE A 125 -16.45 8.40 -6.21
N GLY A 126 -17.54 8.16 -5.48
CA GLY A 126 -18.02 6.80 -5.22
C GLY A 126 -18.37 6.01 -6.48
N ASP A 127 -18.92 6.67 -7.49
CA ASP A 127 -19.32 6.02 -8.74
C ASP A 127 -18.17 5.94 -9.73
N ALA A 128 -17.28 6.93 -9.75
CA ALA A 128 -16.01 6.88 -10.47
C ALA A 128 -15.16 5.68 -9.99
N LEU A 129 -15.00 5.50 -8.68
CA LEU A 129 -14.21 4.40 -8.12
C LEU A 129 -14.84 3.02 -8.42
N LYS A 130 -16.18 2.88 -8.32
CA LYS A 130 -16.87 1.63 -8.74
C LYS A 130 -16.67 1.31 -10.22
N LEU A 131 -16.53 2.34 -11.06
CA LEU A 131 -16.25 2.16 -12.49
C LEU A 131 -14.80 1.70 -12.69
N LEU A 132 -13.84 2.26 -11.95
CA LEU A 132 -12.42 2.03 -12.16
C LEU A 132 -11.90 0.76 -11.47
N GLU A 133 -12.39 0.43 -10.27
CA GLU A 133 -11.89 -0.68 -9.43
C GLU A 133 -11.73 -2.01 -10.17
N PRO A 134 -12.71 -2.51 -10.95
CA PRO A 134 -12.57 -3.78 -11.66
C PRO A 134 -11.59 -3.73 -12.83
N ARG A 135 -11.11 -2.55 -13.21
CA ARG A 135 -10.34 -2.28 -14.44
C ARG A 135 -8.94 -1.73 -14.17
N MET A 136 -8.56 -1.56 -12.91
CA MET A 136 -7.27 -0.97 -12.52
C MET A 136 -6.06 -1.72 -13.11
N ASP A 137 -6.09 -3.05 -13.09
CA ASP A 137 -5.02 -3.88 -13.67
C ASP A 137 -4.90 -3.70 -15.19
N LEU A 138 -6.03 -3.54 -15.89
CA LEU A 138 -6.01 -3.23 -17.32
C LEU A 138 -5.42 -1.85 -17.58
N LEU A 139 -5.79 -0.83 -16.78
CA LEU A 139 -5.26 0.53 -16.90
C LEU A 139 -3.74 0.55 -16.64
N ALA A 140 -3.28 -0.11 -15.58
CA ALA A 140 -1.86 -0.18 -15.23
C ALA A 140 -1.02 -0.97 -16.24
N ARG A 141 -1.57 -2.02 -16.85
CA ARG A 141 -0.89 -2.73 -17.95
C ARG A 141 -0.90 -1.94 -19.25
N ALA A 142 -2.00 -1.25 -19.56
CA ALA A 142 -2.12 -0.42 -20.76
C ALA A 142 -1.20 0.80 -20.73
N SER A 143 -1.04 1.46 -19.58
CA SER A 143 -0.13 2.61 -19.42
C SER A 143 1.35 2.23 -19.55
N ARG A 144 1.71 0.98 -19.24
CA ARG A 144 3.09 0.45 -19.37
C ARG A 144 3.34 -0.30 -20.69
N ARG A 145 2.42 -0.23 -21.65
CA ARG A 145 2.44 -1.02 -22.90
C ARG A 145 2.63 -2.53 -22.70
N GLN A 146 2.16 -3.08 -21.57
CA GLN A 146 2.33 -4.50 -21.24
C GLN A 146 1.24 -5.40 -21.82
N CYS A 147 0.18 -4.83 -22.42
CA CYS A 147 -0.88 -5.62 -23.00
C CYS A 147 -0.43 -6.32 -24.30
N TRP A 148 -0.92 -7.53 -24.54
CA TRP A 148 -0.50 -8.35 -25.69
C TRP A 148 -0.62 -7.63 -27.05
N PRO A 149 -1.70 -6.88 -27.36
CA PRO A 149 -1.78 -6.16 -28.63
C PRO A 149 -0.71 -5.08 -28.80
N GLN A 150 -0.36 -4.36 -27.71
CA GLN A 150 0.71 -3.35 -27.72
C GLN A 150 2.07 -4.02 -27.89
N ARG A 151 2.35 -5.07 -27.12
CA ARG A 151 3.59 -5.84 -27.22
C ARG A 151 3.76 -6.49 -28.59
N LEU A 152 2.68 -6.93 -29.23
CA LEU A 152 2.73 -7.48 -30.58
C LEU A 152 3.08 -6.39 -31.60
N HIS A 153 2.49 -5.20 -31.48
CA HIS A 153 2.82 -4.06 -32.32
C HIS A 153 4.30 -3.67 -32.15
N ASP A 154 4.76 -3.51 -30.91
CA ASP A 154 6.16 -3.16 -30.60
C ASP A 154 7.13 -4.25 -31.11
N TRP A 155 6.78 -5.52 -30.91
CA TRP A 155 7.54 -6.66 -31.44
C TRP A 155 7.62 -6.67 -32.97
N LEU A 156 6.53 -6.32 -33.66
CA LEU A 156 6.50 -6.24 -35.13
C LEU A 156 7.31 -5.04 -35.65
N GLU A 157 7.26 -3.90 -34.96
CA GLU A 157 7.99 -2.69 -35.32
C GLU A 157 9.51 -2.88 -35.15
N GLU A 158 9.92 -3.46 -34.02
CA GLU A 158 11.32 -3.73 -33.69
C GLU A 158 11.89 -4.98 -34.40
N PHE A 159 11.06 -5.75 -35.11
CA PHE A 159 11.48 -7.01 -35.75
C PHE A 159 12.57 -6.78 -36.80
N GLY A 160 13.74 -7.40 -36.65
CA GLY A 160 14.84 -7.37 -37.63
C GLY A 160 16.16 -6.82 -37.07
N PRO A 161 17.16 -6.57 -37.93
CA PRO A 161 18.43 -6.04 -37.47
C PRO A 161 18.26 -4.59 -37.00
N ILE A 162 18.89 -4.29 -35.87
CA ILE A 162 18.89 -2.99 -35.21
C ILE A 162 20.07 -2.18 -35.73
N ASP A 163 19.83 -0.89 -35.96
CA ASP A 163 20.89 0.05 -36.30
C ASP A 163 21.84 0.21 -35.10
N PRO A 164 23.15 -0.07 -35.24
CA PRO A 164 24.13 0.07 -34.15
C PRO A 164 24.17 1.48 -33.53
N ASP A 165 23.76 2.52 -34.27
CA ASP A 165 23.75 3.90 -33.78
C ASP A 165 22.41 4.31 -33.11
N SER A 166 21.45 3.40 -33.00
CA SER A 166 20.16 3.68 -32.37
C SER A 166 20.25 3.74 -30.84
N PHE A 167 19.39 4.56 -30.22
CA PHE A 167 19.26 4.61 -28.76
C PHE A 167 18.93 3.22 -28.15
N ALA A 168 18.19 2.39 -28.88
CA ALA A 168 17.88 1.01 -28.49
C ALA A 168 19.13 0.11 -28.40
N ALA A 169 20.12 0.32 -29.28
CA ALA A 169 21.40 -0.38 -29.22
C ALA A 169 22.27 0.12 -28.04
N MET A 170 22.25 1.43 -27.77
CA MET A 170 22.99 2.05 -26.67
C MET A 170 22.41 1.76 -25.28
N ALA A 171 21.09 1.61 -25.16
CA ALA A 171 20.41 1.33 -23.89
C ALA A 171 20.59 -0.14 -23.43
N ARG A 172 21.20 -0.99 -24.26
CA ARG A 172 21.35 -2.44 -24.04
C ARG A 172 22.35 -2.73 -22.92
N ARG A 173 21.95 -3.54 -21.92
CA ARG A 173 22.89 -4.06 -20.92
C ARG A 173 23.56 -5.35 -21.43
N PRO A 174 24.87 -5.56 -21.14
CA PRO A 174 25.54 -6.80 -21.53
C PRO A 174 24.89 -8.00 -20.82
N GLY A 175 24.31 -8.92 -21.61
CA GLY A 175 23.64 -10.14 -21.12
C GLY A 175 22.12 -10.19 -21.34
N GLU A 176 21.48 -9.12 -21.83
CA GLU A 176 20.05 -9.14 -22.16
C GLU A 176 19.74 -9.97 -23.42
N ARG A 177 18.52 -10.53 -23.48
CA ARG A 177 18.06 -11.39 -24.59
C ARG A 177 18.19 -10.64 -25.94
N ARG A 178 18.61 -11.36 -26.98
CA ARG A 178 18.63 -10.85 -28.36
C ARG A 178 17.26 -10.37 -28.80
N PHE A 179 17.22 -9.28 -29.55
CA PHE A 179 15.98 -8.79 -30.12
C PHE A 179 15.45 -9.79 -31.15
N SER A 180 14.13 -9.77 -31.33
CA SER A 180 13.48 -10.68 -32.25
C SER A 180 13.90 -10.42 -33.70
N GLY A 181 14.45 -11.44 -34.36
CA GLY A 181 14.83 -11.33 -35.78
C GLY A 181 16.14 -10.59 -36.04
N GLU A 182 16.97 -10.35 -35.01
CA GLU A 182 18.26 -9.64 -35.14
C GLU A 182 19.23 -10.32 -36.13
N SER A 183 19.10 -11.65 -36.32
CA SER A 183 19.89 -12.43 -37.29
C SER A 183 19.28 -12.48 -38.70
N TRP A 184 18.12 -11.87 -38.91
CA TRP A 184 17.43 -11.95 -40.20
C TRP A 184 17.95 -10.89 -41.16
N PRO A 185 18.07 -11.22 -42.46
CA PRO A 185 18.36 -10.22 -43.49
C PRO A 185 17.28 -9.14 -43.53
N MET A 186 17.68 -7.90 -43.80
CA MET A 186 16.76 -6.74 -43.91
C MET A 186 15.58 -6.98 -44.87
N TRP A 187 15.81 -7.69 -45.98
CA TRP A 187 14.77 -8.00 -46.96
C TRP A 187 13.67 -8.91 -46.40
N ALA A 188 14.00 -9.80 -45.47
CA ALA A 188 13.07 -10.74 -44.84
C ALA A 188 12.35 -10.11 -43.63
N ALA A 189 12.99 -9.16 -42.94
CA ALA A 189 12.39 -8.42 -41.83
C ALA A 189 11.37 -7.36 -42.29
N ARG A 190 11.60 -6.74 -43.46
CA ARG A 190 10.74 -5.67 -44.01
C ARG A 190 9.24 -6.03 -44.15
N PRO A 191 8.85 -7.20 -44.69
CA PRO A 191 7.42 -7.57 -44.76
C PRO A 191 6.81 -7.78 -43.37
N VAL A 192 7.57 -8.28 -42.40
CA VAL A 192 7.10 -8.45 -41.01
C VAL A 192 6.86 -7.10 -40.34
N ARG A 193 7.77 -6.13 -40.51
CA ARG A 193 7.58 -4.74 -40.05
C ARG A 193 6.36 -4.08 -40.69
N MET A 194 6.05 -4.40 -41.95
CA MET A 194 4.84 -3.87 -42.59
C MET A 194 3.54 -4.35 -41.93
N LEU A 195 3.55 -5.54 -41.30
CA LEU A 195 2.39 -6.03 -40.54
C LEU A 195 2.12 -5.18 -39.29
N ALA A 196 3.12 -4.46 -38.76
CA ALA A 196 2.92 -3.51 -37.66
C ALA A 196 1.89 -2.41 -38.03
N ARG A 197 1.80 -2.03 -39.31
CA ARG A 197 0.81 -1.04 -39.79
C ARG A 197 -0.64 -1.52 -39.70
N ALA A 198 -0.85 -2.83 -39.72
CA ALA A 198 -2.16 -3.46 -39.57
C ALA A 198 -2.46 -3.81 -38.09
N ALA A 199 -1.42 -3.97 -37.27
CA ALA A 199 -1.57 -4.21 -35.84
C ALA A 199 -1.92 -2.91 -35.10
N PRO A 200 -2.97 -2.88 -34.26
CA PRO A 200 -3.37 -1.67 -33.57
C PRO A 200 -2.36 -1.27 -32.49
N GLU A 201 -1.73 -0.10 -32.67
CA GLU A 201 -0.78 0.50 -31.71
C GLU A 201 -1.43 0.83 -30.35
N HIS A 202 -2.76 1.09 -30.35
CA HIS A 202 -3.52 1.47 -29.16
C HIS A 202 -2.96 2.67 -28.36
N ARG A 203 -2.20 3.57 -29.00
CA ARG A 203 -1.62 4.77 -28.35
C ARG A 203 -2.63 5.64 -27.60
N ARG A 204 -3.84 5.80 -28.13
CA ARG A 204 -4.92 6.55 -27.43
C ARG A 204 -5.32 5.89 -26.10
N ALA A 205 -5.28 4.56 -26.02
CA ALA A 205 -5.62 3.83 -24.81
C ALA A 205 -4.50 3.92 -23.77
N GLU A 206 -3.24 3.92 -24.22
CA GLU A 206 -2.07 4.16 -23.35
C GLU A 206 -2.12 5.55 -22.74
N VAL A 207 -2.28 6.59 -23.56
CA VAL A 207 -2.38 7.99 -23.10
C VAL A 207 -3.55 8.15 -22.12
N ALA A 208 -4.74 7.68 -22.50
CA ALA A 208 -5.91 7.76 -21.61
C ALA A 208 -5.71 6.98 -20.30
N ALA A 209 -5.02 5.84 -20.31
CA ALA A 209 -4.72 5.10 -19.08
C ALA A 209 -3.69 5.82 -18.22
N SER A 210 -2.65 6.39 -18.83
CA SER A 210 -1.63 7.17 -18.13
C SER A 210 -2.23 8.42 -17.49
N ASP A 211 -3.00 9.21 -18.26
CA ASP A 211 -3.64 10.43 -17.77
C ASP A 211 -4.62 10.12 -16.64
N MET A 212 -5.41 9.05 -16.77
CA MET A 212 -6.31 8.61 -15.71
C MET A 212 -5.55 8.22 -14.44
N LEU A 213 -4.47 7.44 -14.55
CA LEU A 213 -3.64 7.09 -13.38
C LEU A 213 -3.00 8.34 -12.76
N GLN A 214 -2.53 9.29 -13.56
CA GLN A 214 -2.01 10.55 -13.04
C GLN A 214 -3.08 11.34 -12.28
N ILE A 215 -4.30 11.43 -12.79
CA ILE A 215 -5.43 12.06 -12.09
C ILE A 215 -5.71 11.34 -10.77
N LEU A 216 -5.77 10.00 -10.78
CA LEU A 216 -6.02 9.19 -9.59
C LEU A 216 -4.94 9.37 -8.52
N PHE A 217 -3.68 9.45 -8.93
CA PHE A 217 -2.56 9.63 -8.02
C PHE A 217 -2.46 11.05 -7.49
N ASN A 218 -2.79 12.07 -8.30
CA ASN A 218 -2.52 13.46 -7.96
C ASN A 218 -3.71 14.25 -7.40
N SER A 219 -4.93 13.73 -7.52
CA SER A 219 -6.12 14.41 -7.01
C SER A 219 -6.21 14.35 -5.48
N THR A 220 -6.01 15.49 -4.81
CA THR A 220 -6.10 15.60 -3.34
C THR A 220 -7.50 15.30 -2.82
N ARG A 221 -8.55 15.82 -3.47
CA ARG A 221 -9.95 15.57 -3.05
C ARG A 221 -10.32 14.10 -3.13
N LEU A 222 -9.85 13.43 -4.18
CA LEU A 222 -10.06 11.99 -4.34
C LEU A 222 -9.29 11.21 -3.27
N LEU A 223 -8.05 11.62 -2.97
CA LEU A 223 -7.25 11.02 -1.90
C LEU A 223 -7.97 11.08 -0.55
N ASP A 224 -8.54 12.24 -0.20
CA ASP A 224 -9.32 12.42 1.03
C ASP A 224 -10.51 11.47 1.08
N TYR A 225 -11.26 11.39 -0.02
CA TYR A 225 -12.39 10.47 -0.15
C TYR A 225 -11.96 9.00 -0.01
N ILE A 226 -10.84 8.60 -0.63
CA ILE A 226 -10.29 7.25 -0.53
C ILE A 226 -9.91 6.94 0.92
N ALA A 227 -9.15 7.81 1.57
CA ALA A 227 -8.69 7.60 2.94
C ALA A 227 -9.86 7.47 3.94
N GLU A 228 -10.91 8.26 3.77
CA GLU A 228 -12.05 8.30 4.70
C GLU A 228 -13.11 7.23 4.42
N ARG A 229 -13.45 6.97 3.15
CA ARG A 229 -14.63 6.16 2.78
C ARG A 229 -14.28 4.82 2.14
N ARG A 230 -13.14 4.72 1.47
CA ARG A 230 -12.72 3.53 0.71
C ARG A 230 -11.22 3.23 0.89
N PRO A 231 -10.71 3.07 2.12
CA PRO A 231 -9.27 2.97 2.37
C PRO A 231 -8.64 1.80 1.57
N TYR A 232 -9.31 0.65 1.52
CA TYR A 232 -8.80 -0.51 0.79
C TYR A 232 -8.71 -0.34 -0.74
N PHE A 233 -9.37 0.68 -1.32
CA PHE A 233 -9.17 1.03 -2.72
C PHE A 233 -7.77 1.62 -2.95
N GLY A 234 -7.26 2.41 -2.00
CA GLY A 234 -5.90 2.96 -2.05
C GLY A 234 -4.84 1.87 -2.15
N ILE A 235 -5.02 0.78 -1.40
CA ILE A 235 -4.17 -0.41 -1.47
C ILE A 235 -4.19 -1.04 -2.87
N ALA A 236 -5.39 -1.24 -3.43
CA ALA A 236 -5.52 -1.80 -4.78
C ALA A 236 -4.83 -0.91 -5.81
N LEU A 237 -4.95 0.42 -5.69
CA LEU A 237 -4.31 1.38 -6.57
C LEU A 237 -2.76 1.28 -6.48
N ILE A 238 -2.21 1.21 -5.27
CA ILE A 238 -0.75 1.06 -5.04
C ILE A 238 -0.25 -0.29 -5.59
N GLY A 239 -0.97 -1.39 -5.32
CA GLY A 239 -0.58 -2.74 -5.71
C GLY A 239 -0.49 -2.99 -7.21
N ASN A 240 -1.04 -2.12 -8.05
CA ASN A 240 -0.92 -2.23 -9.51
C ASN A 240 0.46 -1.78 -10.05
N GLY A 241 1.32 -1.18 -9.20
CA GLY A 241 2.72 -0.87 -9.52
C GLY A 241 2.89 0.14 -10.65
N ALA A 242 1.94 1.05 -10.83
CA ALA A 242 2.05 2.13 -11.80
C ALA A 242 3.06 3.19 -11.33
N PHE A 243 3.62 3.94 -12.29
CA PHE A 243 4.52 5.06 -11.99
C PHE A 243 3.79 6.09 -11.11
N GLY A 244 4.42 6.50 -10.00
CA GLY A 244 3.81 7.38 -8.98
C GLY A 244 3.14 6.67 -7.80
N ALA A 245 3.15 5.33 -7.75
CA ALA A 245 2.55 4.57 -6.64
C ALA A 245 3.21 4.87 -5.28
N ALA A 246 4.53 5.09 -5.23
CA ALA A 246 5.24 5.45 -3.99
C ALA A 246 4.82 6.84 -3.48
N ASP A 247 4.79 7.86 -4.34
CA ASP A 247 4.36 9.22 -3.99
C ASP A 247 2.89 9.27 -3.55
N PHE A 248 2.04 8.44 -4.17
CA PHE A 248 0.67 8.26 -3.72
C PHE A 248 0.62 7.56 -2.36
N CYS A 249 1.41 6.50 -2.16
CA CYS A 249 1.50 5.77 -0.89
C CYS A 249 1.90 6.70 0.26
N GLU A 250 2.90 7.56 0.05
CA GLU A 250 3.32 8.57 1.02
C GLU A 250 2.16 9.49 1.42
N ARG A 251 1.48 10.12 0.44
CA ARG A 251 0.35 11.01 0.70
C ARG A 251 -0.83 10.29 1.34
N TYR A 252 -1.12 9.06 0.90
CA TYR A 252 -2.18 8.21 1.42
C TYR A 252 -1.95 7.82 2.87
N LEU A 253 -0.76 7.34 3.21
CA LEU A 253 -0.41 7.02 4.60
C LEU A 253 -0.39 8.27 5.47
N SER A 254 0.13 9.40 4.97
CA SER A 254 0.07 10.69 5.68
C SER A 254 -1.37 11.10 5.99
N ARG A 255 -2.31 10.90 5.05
CA ARG A 255 -3.73 11.20 5.29
C ARG A 255 -4.38 10.25 6.29
N LEU A 256 -4.05 8.96 6.22
CA LEU A 256 -4.55 7.96 7.17
C LEU A 256 -4.11 8.25 8.61
N ILE A 257 -2.83 8.60 8.83
CA ILE A 257 -2.35 8.92 10.18
C ILE A 257 -2.90 10.26 10.67
N ALA A 258 -3.18 11.21 9.76
CA ALA A 258 -3.74 12.51 10.12
C ALA A 258 -5.18 12.46 10.65
N THR A 259 -5.91 11.38 10.36
CA THR A 259 -7.32 11.21 10.73
C THR A 259 -7.46 10.11 11.80
N PRO A 260 -7.58 10.47 13.09
CA PRO A 260 -7.89 9.51 14.15
C PRO A 260 -9.15 8.72 13.82
N GLY A 261 -9.07 7.39 13.98
CA GLY A 261 -10.17 6.49 13.62
C GLY A 261 -10.20 6.06 12.16
N SER A 262 -9.18 6.42 11.35
CA SER A 262 -9.01 5.83 10.03
C SER A 262 -8.75 4.32 10.09
N ALA A 263 -8.75 3.66 8.93
CA ALA A 263 -8.44 2.23 8.85
C ALA A 263 -7.08 1.88 9.47
N LEU A 264 -6.09 2.78 9.39
CA LEU A 264 -4.78 2.57 10.01
C LEU A 264 -4.90 2.41 11.54
N TYR A 265 -5.63 3.31 12.19
CA TYR A 265 -5.81 3.28 13.65
C TYR A 265 -6.54 2.00 14.09
N HIS A 266 -7.60 1.62 13.36
CA HIS A 266 -8.36 0.41 13.66
C HIS A 266 -7.48 -0.85 13.49
N GLU A 267 -6.72 -0.94 12.39
CA GLU A 267 -5.86 -2.09 12.16
C GLU A 267 -4.73 -2.15 13.19
N VAL A 268 -4.05 -1.05 13.51
CA VAL A 268 -2.99 -1.02 14.54
C VAL A 268 -3.54 -1.43 15.91
N ALA A 269 -4.68 -0.87 16.33
CA ALA A 269 -5.28 -1.18 17.63
C ALA A 269 -5.74 -2.63 17.76
N THR A 270 -6.05 -3.30 16.64
CA THR A 270 -6.47 -4.72 16.62
C THR A 270 -5.31 -5.68 16.33
N ASN A 271 -4.09 -5.17 16.17
CA ASN A 271 -2.88 -5.91 15.79
C ASN A 271 -1.85 -6.00 16.92
N LEU A 272 -2.32 -6.24 18.16
CA LEU A 272 -1.46 -6.32 19.34
C LEU A 272 -0.93 -7.75 19.62
N THR A 273 -1.29 -8.73 18.78
CA THR A 273 -0.87 -10.12 18.97
C THR A 273 0.44 -10.38 18.23
N SER A 274 1.47 -10.82 18.96
CA SER A 274 2.74 -11.25 18.38
C SER A 274 2.73 -12.74 18.02
N GLU A 275 3.30 -13.08 16.86
CA GLU A 275 3.60 -14.43 16.42
C GLU A 275 5.12 -14.61 16.37
N GLY A 276 5.70 -14.97 17.52
CA GLY A 276 7.15 -15.02 17.69
C GLY A 276 7.76 -13.61 17.72
N VAL A 277 8.67 -13.33 16.79
CA VAL A 277 9.47 -12.08 16.73
C VAL A 277 8.68 -10.90 16.17
N ALA A 278 7.71 -11.15 15.29
CA ALA A 278 6.88 -10.11 14.67
C ALA A 278 5.41 -10.22 15.06
N PHE A 279 4.62 -9.25 14.60
CA PHE A 279 3.19 -9.24 14.81
C PHE A 279 2.48 -10.21 13.86
N ALA A 280 1.40 -10.82 14.35
CA ALA A 280 0.47 -11.54 13.49
C ALA A 280 -0.13 -10.54 12.49
N LEU A 281 -0.07 -10.83 11.18
CA LEU A 281 -0.64 -9.98 10.13
C LEU A 281 -1.79 -10.72 9.43
N PRO A 282 -2.95 -10.85 10.07
CA PRO A 282 -4.07 -11.60 9.51
C PRO A 282 -4.64 -10.87 8.29
N ALA A 283 -5.12 -11.63 7.30
CA ALA A 283 -5.69 -11.07 6.06
C ALA A 283 -6.90 -10.12 6.27
N ARG A 284 -7.50 -10.10 7.46
CA ARG A 284 -8.53 -9.12 7.85
C ARG A 284 -7.98 -7.69 7.97
N ASN A 285 -6.72 -7.54 8.39
CA ASN A 285 -6.01 -6.27 8.50
C ASN A 285 -5.38 -5.97 7.15
N ARG A 286 -6.21 -5.55 6.19
CA ARG A 286 -5.83 -5.52 4.76
C ARG A 286 -4.70 -4.53 4.49
N LEU A 287 -4.65 -3.40 5.20
CA LEU A 287 -3.60 -2.38 5.04
C LEU A 287 -2.26 -2.88 5.56
N LEU A 288 -2.21 -3.29 6.83
CA LEU A 288 -0.97 -3.78 7.45
C LEU A 288 -0.49 -5.07 6.78
N HIS A 289 -1.41 -5.98 6.42
CA HIS A 289 -1.07 -7.19 5.68
C HIS A 289 -0.49 -6.87 4.30
N PHE A 290 -1.09 -5.94 3.55
CA PHE A 290 -0.55 -5.55 2.25
C PHE A 290 0.87 -4.96 2.36
N LEU A 291 1.12 -4.13 3.37
CA LEU A 291 2.41 -3.46 3.53
C LEU A 291 3.50 -4.39 4.09
N PHE A 292 3.16 -5.26 5.04
CA PHE A 292 4.14 -5.93 5.90
C PHE A 292 4.13 -7.46 5.83
N ALA A 293 3.14 -8.10 5.21
CA ALA A 293 3.20 -9.55 4.98
C ALA A 293 4.35 -9.92 4.03
N ASP A 294 4.67 -9.02 3.11
CA ASP A 294 5.94 -8.95 2.39
C ASP A 294 6.58 -7.59 2.67
N ALA A 295 7.49 -7.52 3.63
CA ALA A 295 8.09 -6.28 4.09
C ALA A 295 9.00 -5.63 3.03
N GLU A 296 9.40 -6.35 1.98
CA GLU A 296 10.09 -5.77 0.83
C GLU A 296 9.18 -4.81 0.06
N CYS A 297 7.86 -5.07 0.06
CA CYS A 297 6.86 -4.16 -0.51
C CYS A 297 6.89 -2.79 0.20
N ALA A 298 6.88 -2.78 1.54
CA ALA A 298 6.99 -1.55 2.33
C ALA A 298 8.32 -0.82 2.06
N SER A 299 9.42 -1.55 1.87
CA SER A 299 10.73 -1.00 1.52
C SER A 299 10.70 -0.27 0.18
N GLN A 300 10.19 -0.92 -0.86
CA GLN A 300 10.07 -0.35 -2.20
C GLN A 300 9.14 0.86 -2.27
N LEU A 301 8.08 0.87 -1.45
CA LEU A 301 7.11 1.97 -1.37
C LEU A 301 7.56 3.10 -0.44
N SER A 302 8.65 2.93 0.31
CA SER A 302 9.06 3.85 1.38
C SER A 302 7.92 4.14 2.37
N ALA A 303 7.22 3.09 2.82
CA ALA A 303 5.98 3.20 3.60
C ALA A 303 6.12 4.02 4.90
N TRP A 304 7.32 4.08 5.48
CA TRP A 304 7.62 4.91 6.65
C TRP A 304 7.43 6.41 6.41
N LYS A 305 7.67 6.90 5.19
CA LYS A 305 7.85 8.33 4.92
C LYS A 305 6.56 9.12 5.16
N GLY A 306 5.42 8.59 4.72
CA GLY A 306 4.12 9.24 4.88
C GLY A 306 3.71 9.38 6.35
N VAL A 307 3.94 8.33 7.15
CA VAL A 307 3.64 8.32 8.59
C VAL A 307 4.65 9.18 9.35
N GLY A 308 5.95 8.95 9.11
CA GLY A 308 7.05 9.64 9.78
C GLY A 308 7.01 11.16 9.59
N ASN A 309 6.90 11.62 8.34
CA ASN A 309 6.85 13.05 8.05
C ASN A 309 5.62 13.73 8.66
N TYR A 310 4.48 13.04 8.75
CA TYR A 310 3.30 13.61 9.41
C TYR A 310 3.53 13.78 10.91
N VAL A 311 4.09 12.75 11.58
CA VAL A 311 4.38 12.80 13.01
C VAL A 311 5.40 13.91 13.33
N GLU A 312 6.42 14.10 12.49
CA GLU A 312 7.35 15.23 12.63
C GLU A 312 6.63 16.57 12.53
N ARG A 313 5.87 16.82 11.45
CA ARG A 313 5.09 18.07 11.29
C ARG A 313 4.09 18.31 12.43
N LEU A 314 3.51 17.25 12.98
CA LEU A 314 2.62 17.34 14.13
C LEU A 314 3.36 17.79 15.40
N LEU A 315 4.53 17.20 15.67
CA LEU A 315 5.37 17.56 16.82
C LEU A 315 6.03 18.94 16.65
N ASP A 316 6.30 19.37 15.41
CA ASP A 316 6.79 20.71 15.09
C ASP A 316 5.69 21.78 15.16
N GLY A 317 4.43 21.37 15.38
CA GLY A 317 3.28 22.25 15.58
C GLY A 317 2.61 22.74 14.29
N GLU A 318 2.98 22.21 13.12
CA GLU A 318 2.43 22.64 11.82
C GLU A 318 0.99 22.15 11.58
N GLU A 319 0.65 20.95 12.08
CA GLU A 319 -0.62 20.29 11.80
C GLU A 319 -1.72 20.61 12.84
N ARG A 320 -1.36 20.61 14.13
CA ARG A 320 -2.28 20.86 15.25
C ARG A 320 -1.57 21.67 16.35
N PRO A 321 -1.68 23.00 16.35
CA PRO A 321 -0.97 23.85 17.31
C PRO A 321 -1.31 23.56 18.78
N ASP A 322 -2.55 23.17 19.06
CA ASP A 322 -3.00 22.83 20.43
C ASP A 322 -2.55 21.44 20.91
N TYR A 323 -1.88 20.66 20.06
CA TYR A 323 -1.46 19.29 20.39
C TYR A 323 -0.49 19.25 21.57
N TRP A 324 0.43 20.22 21.66
CA TRP A 324 1.36 20.34 22.78
C TRP A 324 0.68 20.61 24.12
N LYS A 325 -0.46 21.32 24.11
CA LYS A 325 -1.26 21.52 25.31
C LYS A 325 -1.82 20.19 25.85
N TRP A 326 -2.16 19.27 24.96
CA TRP A 326 -2.61 17.93 25.34
C TRP A 326 -1.43 17.05 25.81
N LEU A 327 -0.30 17.10 25.09
CA LEU A 327 0.91 16.35 25.44
C LEU A 327 1.50 16.72 26.81
N ASN A 328 1.48 18.01 27.14
CA ASN A 328 1.96 18.54 28.42
C ASN A 328 0.86 18.51 29.51
N GLY A 329 -0.26 17.83 29.26
CA GLY A 329 -1.30 17.56 30.26
C GLY A 329 -1.07 16.25 31.03
N ASP A 330 -1.86 16.04 32.10
CA ASP A 330 -1.82 14.85 32.95
C ASP A 330 -2.00 13.55 32.15
N GLN A 331 -1.19 12.54 32.45
CA GLN A 331 -1.17 11.25 31.75
C GLN A 331 -2.17 10.23 32.30
N ALA A 332 -2.96 10.54 33.34
CA ALA A 332 -3.79 9.56 34.06
C ALA A 332 -4.70 8.69 33.16
N TRP A 333 -5.12 9.18 32.00
CA TRP A 333 -6.00 8.47 31.06
C TRP A 333 -5.29 8.06 29.75
N PHE A 334 -3.95 8.09 29.73
CA PHE A 334 -3.17 7.81 28.53
C PHE A 334 -3.48 6.43 27.93
N ASP A 335 -3.61 5.40 28.77
CA ASP A 335 -3.87 4.03 28.30
C ASP A 335 -5.19 3.90 27.50
N GLU A 336 -6.19 4.71 27.82
CA GLU A 336 -7.49 4.75 27.11
C GLU A 336 -7.45 5.64 25.86
N GLU A 337 -6.57 6.64 25.85
CA GLU A 337 -6.47 7.66 24.80
C GLU A 337 -5.40 7.35 23.73
N GLN A 338 -4.40 6.52 24.04
CA GLN A 338 -3.21 6.31 23.21
C GLN A 338 -3.51 5.87 21.77
N PHE A 339 -4.56 5.06 21.56
CA PHE A 339 -4.99 4.65 20.21
C PHE A 339 -5.75 5.74 19.44
N ARG A 340 -5.87 6.96 19.96
CA ARG A 340 -6.33 8.14 19.24
C ARG A 340 -5.20 9.13 18.98
N ASP A 341 -4.04 8.90 19.57
CA ASP A 341 -2.85 9.72 19.40
C ASP A 341 -2.08 9.33 18.12
N PRO A 342 -1.91 10.25 17.16
CA PRO A 342 -1.10 10.00 15.96
C PRO A 342 0.37 9.68 16.25
N VAL A 343 0.97 10.24 17.32
CA VAL A 343 2.38 9.98 17.64
C VAL A 343 2.53 8.54 18.13
N PHE A 344 1.73 8.11 19.10
CA PHE A 344 1.73 6.74 19.58
C PHE A 344 1.41 5.71 18.47
N VAL A 345 0.37 5.95 17.67
CA VAL A 345 0.01 5.06 16.56
C VAL A 345 1.08 5.04 15.47
N GLY A 346 1.74 6.19 15.24
CA GLY A 346 2.92 6.27 14.40
C GLY A 346 4.05 5.37 14.91
N MET A 347 4.38 5.44 16.21
CA MET A 347 5.40 4.58 16.83
C MET A 347 5.07 3.09 16.68
N LEU A 348 3.82 2.67 16.93
CA LEU A 348 3.39 1.29 16.73
C LEU A 348 3.44 0.85 15.27
N PHE A 349 3.11 1.73 14.32
CA PHE A 349 3.26 1.45 12.90
C PHE A 349 4.73 1.17 12.54
N PHE A 350 5.67 1.95 13.08
CA PHE A 350 7.10 1.69 12.93
C PHE A 350 7.51 0.36 13.58
N ASP A 351 7.01 0.05 14.78
CA ASP A 351 7.33 -1.23 15.45
C ASP A 351 6.86 -2.44 14.64
N ILE A 352 5.63 -2.40 14.12
CA ILE A 352 5.09 -3.46 13.25
C ILE A 352 5.97 -3.61 12.00
N MET A 353 6.31 -2.50 11.34
CA MET A 353 7.13 -2.48 10.13
C MET A 353 8.53 -3.06 10.38
N VAL A 354 9.23 -2.56 11.40
CA VAL A 354 10.62 -2.91 11.70
C VAL A 354 10.73 -4.37 12.13
N ARG A 355 9.84 -4.85 12.99
CA ARG A 355 9.84 -6.27 13.40
C ARG A 355 9.50 -7.21 12.24
N SER A 356 8.56 -6.82 11.38
CA SER A 356 8.22 -7.61 10.18
C SER A 356 9.39 -7.70 9.22
N ALA A 357 10.09 -6.59 8.98
CA ALA A 357 11.30 -6.55 8.16
C ALA A 357 12.44 -7.38 8.74
N ALA A 358 12.66 -7.29 10.06
CA ALA A 358 13.68 -8.05 10.77
C ALA A 358 13.45 -9.57 10.65
N GLN A 359 12.22 -10.02 10.86
CA GLN A 359 11.84 -11.43 10.75
C GLN A 359 12.02 -11.96 9.32
N GLN A 360 11.70 -11.15 8.31
CA GLN A 360 11.78 -11.53 6.90
C GLN A 360 13.18 -11.34 6.29
N GLY A 361 14.14 -10.77 7.03
CA GLY A 361 15.50 -10.54 6.55
C GLY A 361 15.58 -9.48 5.44
N VAL A 362 14.70 -8.47 5.47
CA VAL A 362 14.72 -7.35 4.51
C VAL A 362 15.97 -6.51 4.75
N ARG A 363 16.71 -6.17 3.68
CA ARG A 363 17.96 -5.42 3.82
C ARG A 363 17.70 -3.98 4.30
N GLY A 364 18.58 -3.50 5.17
CA GLY A 364 18.48 -2.17 5.77
C GLY A 364 17.66 -2.20 7.06
N HIS A 365 17.27 -1.00 7.52
CA HIS A 365 16.66 -0.82 8.83
C HIS A 365 15.32 -0.07 8.78
N MET A 366 14.63 -0.11 7.63
CA MET A 366 13.30 0.49 7.41
C MET A 366 13.16 1.94 7.90
N TRP A 367 14.23 2.73 7.80
CA TRP A 367 14.28 4.11 8.31
C TRP A 367 13.84 4.28 9.77
N LEU A 368 14.17 3.30 10.63
CA LEU A 368 13.88 3.35 12.07
C LEU A 368 14.40 4.61 12.80
N TYR A 369 15.30 5.37 12.18
CA TYR A 369 15.82 6.63 12.69
C TYR A 369 14.76 7.71 12.90
N TYR A 370 13.55 7.61 12.31
CA TYR A 370 12.45 8.54 12.65
C TYR A 370 12.21 8.66 14.16
N LEU A 371 12.40 7.58 14.93
CA LEU A 371 12.22 7.62 16.38
C LEU A 371 13.20 8.59 17.08
N ARG A 372 14.44 8.76 16.60
CA ARG A 372 15.32 9.78 17.20
C ARG A 372 14.81 11.20 16.93
N HIS A 373 14.18 11.42 15.77
CA HIS A 373 13.61 12.72 15.41
C HIS A 373 12.38 12.99 16.28
N PHE A 374 11.51 12.00 16.47
CA PHE A 374 10.38 12.11 17.41
C PHE A 374 10.84 12.41 18.83
N ALA A 375 11.87 11.73 19.33
CA ALA A 375 12.40 11.97 20.66
C ALA A 375 12.96 13.40 20.84
N ARG A 376 13.66 13.93 19.83
CA ARG A 376 14.16 15.32 19.85
C ARG A 376 13.02 16.33 19.85
N SER A 377 11.99 16.14 19.02
CA SER A 377 10.83 17.04 19.03
C SER A 377 10.04 16.91 20.34
N LEU A 378 9.91 15.70 20.89
CA LEU A 378 9.30 15.43 22.21
C LEU A 378 10.05 16.14 23.34
N GLU A 379 11.38 16.08 23.35
CA GLU A 379 12.23 16.81 24.31
C GLU A 379 12.08 18.33 24.16
N ALA A 380 12.11 18.83 22.93
CA ALA A 380 12.07 20.26 22.65
C ALA A 380 10.78 20.95 23.15
N GLY A 381 9.63 20.28 22.99
CA GLY A 381 8.33 20.79 23.45
C GLY A 381 7.90 20.33 24.84
N TYR A 382 8.71 19.52 25.52
CA TYR A 382 8.41 19.01 26.87
C TYR A 382 8.22 20.14 27.88
N ASP A 383 7.12 20.10 28.62
CA ASP A 383 6.86 20.98 29.76
C ASP A 383 6.00 20.28 30.81
N SER A 384 6.54 20.11 32.03
CA SER A 384 5.85 19.55 33.18
C SER A 384 5.53 20.59 34.27
N SER A 385 5.71 21.88 33.99
CA SER A 385 5.49 22.98 34.95
C SER A 385 4.03 23.45 35.05
N GLY A 386 3.13 22.83 34.29
CA GLY A 386 1.71 23.15 34.26
C GLY A 386 0.98 22.90 35.59
N GLU A 387 -0.12 23.63 35.80
CA GLU A 387 -0.95 23.50 37.00
C GLU A 387 -1.60 22.12 37.10
N GLY A 388 -1.51 21.48 38.28
CA GLY A 388 -2.07 20.16 38.53
C GLY A 388 -1.20 18.98 38.08
N ILE A 389 0.00 19.23 37.57
CA ILE A 389 0.97 18.20 37.20
C ILE A 389 1.82 17.83 38.41
N ASP A 390 1.87 16.53 38.71
CA ASP A 390 2.73 15.97 39.75
C ASP A 390 4.03 15.47 39.14
N ARG A 391 5.13 16.21 39.39
CA ARG A 391 6.46 15.94 38.85
C ARG A 391 7.16 14.73 39.49
N GLU A 392 6.65 14.25 40.61
CA GLU A 392 7.20 13.07 41.32
C GLU A 392 6.62 11.75 40.78
N LYS A 393 5.57 11.80 39.93
CA LYS A 393 5.07 10.62 39.23
C LYS A 393 6.10 10.09 38.24
N GLU A 394 6.08 8.78 38.03
CA GLU A 394 6.95 8.08 37.06
C GLU A 394 6.92 8.75 35.67
N PHE A 395 5.73 9.14 35.21
CA PHE A 395 5.56 10.03 34.06
C PHE A 395 4.66 11.21 34.47
N PRO A 396 5.18 12.45 34.54
CA PRO A 396 4.38 13.61 34.92
C PRO A 396 3.33 14.01 33.86
N VAL A 397 3.69 13.88 32.58
CA VAL A 397 2.89 14.32 31.42
C VAL A 397 2.85 13.25 30.33
N ARG A 398 1.90 13.34 29.39
CA ARG A 398 1.81 12.39 28.26
C ARG A 398 3.08 12.37 27.41
N ALA A 399 3.77 13.50 27.24
CA ALA A 399 5.05 13.55 26.54
C ALA A 399 6.13 12.66 27.21
N ALA A 400 6.17 12.61 28.56
CA ALA A 400 7.05 11.70 29.29
C ALA A 400 6.70 10.24 29.01
N ARG A 401 5.40 9.92 28.96
CA ARG A 401 4.94 8.58 28.63
C ARG A 401 5.31 8.19 27.20
N LEU A 402 5.18 9.09 26.23
CA LEU A 402 5.59 8.83 24.84
C LEU A 402 7.10 8.62 24.69
N LEU A 403 7.93 9.38 25.43
CA LEU A 403 9.38 9.14 25.47
C LEU A 403 9.71 7.74 26.01
N TYR A 404 8.97 7.29 27.03
CA TYR A 404 9.09 5.94 27.56
C TYR A 404 8.68 4.87 26.54
N GLU A 405 7.51 4.99 25.90
CA GLU A 405 7.03 4.04 24.88
C GLU A 405 8.01 3.93 23.70
N LEU A 406 8.52 5.07 23.24
CA LEU A 406 9.54 5.13 22.20
C LEU A 406 10.82 4.40 22.60
N THR A 407 11.27 4.61 23.84
CA THR A 407 12.46 3.95 24.40
C THR A 407 12.24 2.44 24.49
N GLN A 408 11.05 1.99 24.92
CA GLN A 408 10.68 0.57 24.97
C GLN A 408 10.69 -0.08 23.58
N ILE A 409 10.17 0.59 22.55
CA ILE A 409 10.21 0.11 21.17
C ILE A 409 11.66 -0.07 20.69
N LEU A 410 12.50 0.94 20.91
CA LEU A 410 13.93 0.87 20.56
C LEU A 410 14.65 -0.26 21.31
N CYS A 411 14.39 -0.43 22.60
CA CYS A 411 14.90 -1.54 23.40
C CYS A 411 14.47 -2.89 22.81
N GLY A 412 13.19 -3.03 22.49
CA GLY A 412 12.67 -4.23 21.84
C GLY A 412 13.34 -4.53 20.50
N TRP A 413 13.69 -3.50 19.71
CA TRP A 413 14.45 -3.69 18.46
C TRP A 413 15.90 -4.11 18.67
N VAL A 414 16.54 -3.66 19.75
CA VAL A 414 17.88 -4.14 20.14
C VAL A 414 17.81 -5.62 20.54
N GLU A 415 16.81 -6.00 21.34
CA GLU A 415 16.57 -7.37 21.79
C GLU A 415 16.22 -8.35 20.65
N LEU A 416 15.78 -7.85 19.49
CA LEU A 416 15.60 -8.68 18.29
C LEU A 416 16.87 -9.46 17.93
N PHE A 417 18.05 -8.97 18.30
CA PHE A 417 19.31 -9.69 18.08
C PHE A 417 19.27 -11.13 18.63
N GLU A 418 18.70 -11.32 19.82
CA GLU A 418 18.61 -12.65 20.46
C GLU A 418 17.46 -13.48 19.92
N GLN A 419 16.38 -12.82 19.50
CA GLN A 419 15.14 -13.46 19.07
C GLN A 419 15.21 -13.94 17.61
N LEU A 420 16.12 -13.38 16.82
CA LEU A 420 16.28 -13.71 15.40
C LEU A 420 17.09 -15.00 15.18
N PRO A 421 16.79 -15.74 14.09
CA PRO A 421 17.58 -16.90 13.67
C PRO A 421 19.08 -16.57 13.50
N GLU A 422 19.96 -17.51 13.83
CA GLU A 422 21.43 -17.34 13.76
C GLU A 422 21.92 -16.93 12.36
N ASP A 423 21.25 -17.37 11.30
CA ASP A 423 21.58 -17.05 9.91
C ASP A 423 20.99 -15.70 9.43
N SER A 424 20.26 -14.99 10.29
CA SER A 424 19.68 -13.69 9.96
C SER A 424 20.75 -12.66 9.60
N ILE A 425 20.51 -11.92 8.51
CA ILE A 425 21.37 -10.81 8.10
C ILE A 425 21.48 -9.72 9.18
N HIS A 426 20.50 -9.64 10.08
CA HIS A 426 20.46 -8.62 11.13
C HIS A 426 21.26 -9.00 12.39
N ARG A 427 21.72 -10.25 12.51
CA ARG A 427 22.67 -10.69 13.53
C ARG A 427 24.13 -10.45 13.12
N GLN A 428 24.37 -10.13 11.86
CA GLN A 428 25.72 -9.83 11.38
C GLN A 428 26.18 -8.48 11.91
N PHE A 429 27.37 -8.47 12.52
CA PHE A 429 28.01 -7.25 12.98
C PHE A 429 28.41 -6.39 11.78
N PRO A 430 27.98 -5.12 11.72
CA PRO A 430 28.26 -4.25 10.59
C PRO A 430 29.75 -3.89 10.54
N GLN A 431 30.31 -3.78 9.32
CA GLN A 431 31.69 -3.35 9.12
C GLN A 431 31.94 -1.91 9.57
N ARG A 432 30.89 -1.09 9.56
CA ARG A 432 30.92 0.34 9.87
C ARG A 432 29.87 0.65 10.91
N ARG A 433 30.30 1.28 12.01
CA ARG A 433 29.40 1.68 13.10
C ARG A 433 28.47 2.82 12.73
N ASP A 434 28.90 3.74 11.88
CA ASP A 434 28.13 4.92 11.49
C ASP A 434 26.99 4.62 10.50
N SER A 435 26.97 3.43 9.90
CA SER A 435 25.92 3.00 8.98
C SER A 435 25.65 1.50 9.16
N PRO A 436 25.04 1.10 10.28
CA PRO A 436 24.66 -0.28 10.50
C PRO A 436 23.51 -0.65 9.56
N GLY A 437 23.75 -1.62 8.68
CA GLY A 437 22.70 -2.18 7.83
C GLY A 437 21.72 -3.10 8.57
N SER A 438 21.99 -3.41 9.85
CA SER A 438 21.21 -4.32 10.68
C SER A 438 20.34 -3.57 11.70
N ILE A 439 19.10 -4.05 11.86
CA ILE A 439 18.08 -3.41 12.71
C ILE A 439 18.52 -3.30 14.18
N PRO A 440 19.00 -4.36 14.86
CA PRO A 440 19.38 -4.26 16.27
C PRO A 440 20.52 -3.26 16.53
N HIS A 441 21.51 -3.22 15.64
CA HIS A 441 22.66 -2.33 15.77
C HIS A 441 22.28 -0.87 15.48
N ALA A 442 21.44 -0.64 14.47
CA ALA A 442 20.86 0.68 14.18
C ALA A 442 19.98 1.18 15.33
N ALA A 443 19.19 0.29 15.93
CA ALA A 443 18.37 0.58 17.10
C ALA A 443 19.24 0.96 18.30
N ALA A 444 20.36 0.27 18.56
CA ALA A 444 21.28 0.60 19.66
C ALA A 444 21.87 2.01 19.53
N ILE A 445 22.25 2.42 18.31
CA ILE A 445 22.74 3.79 18.05
C ILE A 445 21.63 4.82 18.23
N THR A 446 20.42 4.49 17.76
CA THR A 446 19.25 5.37 17.90
C THR A 446 18.87 5.54 19.36
N LEU A 447 18.90 4.47 20.14
CA LEU A 447 18.66 4.44 21.58
C LEU A 447 19.67 5.30 22.34
N ALA A 448 20.95 5.25 21.95
CA ALA A 448 21.98 6.11 22.51
C ALA A 448 21.74 7.60 22.24
N ASP A 449 21.31 7.96 21.04
CA ASP A 449 20.96 9.35 20.69
C ASP A 449 19.75 9.84 21.49
N VAL A 450 18.73 8.98 21.68
CA VAL A 450 17.55 9.28 22.51
C VAL A 450 17.94 9.48 23.97
N LEU A 451 18.73 8.57 24.56
CA LEU A 451 19.20 8.71 25.94
C LEU A 451 20.03 9.97 26.12
N ALA A 452 20.95 10.27 25.19
CA ALA A 452 21.75 11.48 25.24
C ALA A 452 20.90 12.75 25.17
N THR A 453 19.89 12.76 24.30
CA THR A 453 18.92 13.87 24.16
C THR A 453 18.20 14.13 25.47
N VAL A 454 17.67 13.08 26.11
CA VAL A 454 16.92 13.21 27.37
C VAL A 454 17.81 13.52 28.57
N ALA A 455 18.92 12.79 28.73
CA ALA A 455 19.81 12.94 29.89
C ALA A 455 20.51 14.30 29.95
N THR A 456 20.74 14.93 28.80
CA THR A 456 21.35 16.27 28.73
C THR A 456 20.35 17.42 28.70
N SER A 457 19.05 17.12 28.59
CA SER A 457 17.98 18.13 28.62
C SER A 457 17.85 18.76 30.00
N ASP A 458 17.58 20.07 30.01
CA ASP A 458 17.16 20.79 31.22
C ASP A 458 15.62 20.90 31.35
N ARG A 459 14.89 20.40 30.35
CA ARG A 459 13.41 20.42 30.29
C ARG A 459 12.82 19.16 30.87
N VAL A 460 13.39 18.02 30.49
CA VAL A 460 12.89 16.69 30.91
C VAL A 460 13.22 16.46 32.39
N ASP A 461 12.23 15.99 33.14
CA ASP A 461 12.39 15.71 34.56
C ASP A 461 13.43 14.60 34.80
N HIS A 462 14.22 14.75 35.87
CA HIS A 462 15.24 13.78 36.26
C HIS A 462 14.68 12.37 36.42
N GLY A 463 13.49 12.25 37.05
CA GLY A 463 12.81 10.96 37.24
C GLY A 463 12.45 10.26 35.91
N VAL A 464 12.12 11.03 34.88
CA VAL A 464 11.85 10.50 33.53
C VAL A 464 13.15 10.00 32.91
N ALA A 465 14.22 10.82 32.91
CA ALA A 465 15.53 10.42 32.39
C ALA A 465 16.07 9.16 33.10
N LEU A 466 15.91 9.08 34.42
CA LEU A 466 16.29 7.93 35.24
C LEU A 466 15.49 6.68 34.84
N THR A 467 14.17 6.81 34.67
CA THR A 467 13.31 5.70 34.24
C THR A 467 13.74 5.15 32.88
N LEU A 468 14.01 6.04 31.92
CA LEU A 468 14.49 5.66 30.59
C LEU A 468 15.85 4.93 30.67
N GLN A 469 16.79 5.44 31.46
CA GLN A 469 18.06 4.77 31.68
C GLN A 469 17.88 3.39 32.31
N ILE A 470 17.03 3.25 33.33
CA ILE A 470 16.77 1.96 33.99
C ILE A 470 16.26 0.93 32.98
N VAL A 471 15.35 1.32 32.09
CA VAL A 471 14.85 0.45 31.01
C VAL A 471 16.00 -0.02 30.12
N ILE A 472 16.88 0.88 29.70
CA ILE A 472 18.03 0.57 28.84
C ILE A 472 19.02 -0.35 29.55
N LEU A 473 19.34 -0.10 30.83
CA LEU A 473 20.26 -0.94 31.60
C LEU A 473 19.71 -2.37 31.77
N ARG A 474 18.39 -2.55 31.83
CA ARG A 474 17.77 -3.89 31.85
C ARG A 474 17.99 -4.64 30.53
N VAL A 475 18.04 -3.94 29.40
CA VAL A 475 18.39 -4.53 28.10
C VAL A 475 19.84 -4.98 28.10
N ILE A 476 20.77 -4.12 28.57
CA ILE A 476 22.19 -4.50 28.71
C ILE A 476 22.30 -5.78 29.52
N ARG A 477 21.66 -5.82 30.69
CA ARG A 477 21.61 -7.00 31.56
C ARG A 477 21.10 -8.26 30.84
N GLY A 478 20.09 -8.13 29.98
CA GLY A 478 19.51 -9.25 29.24
C GLY A 478 20.52 -9.97 28.35
N PHE A 479 21.47 -9.24 27.76
CA PHE A 479 22.59 -9.82 27.03
C PHE A 479 23.64 -10.35 28.02
N HIS A 480 23.62 -11.66 28.26
CA HIS A 480 24.55 -12.33 29.16
C HIS A 480 25.98 -12.42 28.60
N GLU A 481 26.97 -12.42 29.51
CA GLU A 481 28.38 -12.67 29.19
C GLU A 481 28.61 -14.17 28.94
N ASP A 482 28.28 -14.63 27.74
CA ASP A 482 28.50 -16.01 27.25
C ASP A 482 29.82 -16.18 26.46
N GLY A 483 30.57 -15.10 26.24
CA GLY A 483 31.77 -15.05 25.41
C GLY A 483 31.53 -15.19 23.90
N ALA A 484 30.27 -15.21 23.45
CA ALA A 484 29.88 -15.42 22.06
C ALA A 484 29.33 -14.13 21.42
N GLU A 485 28.32 -14.25 20.56
CA GLU A 485 27.74 -13.12 19.84
C GLU A 485 26.94 -12.17 20.75
N HIS A 486 26.29 -12.70 21.79
CA HIS A 486 25.52 -11.91 22.75
C HIS A 486 26.42 -10.97 23.56
N SER A 487 27.57 -11.47 24.01
CA SER A 487 28.59 -10.63 24.67
C SER A 487 29.10 -9.49 23.77
N LYS A 488 29.25 -9.75 22.47
CA LYS A 488 29.63 -8.71 21.49
C LYS A 488 28.51 -7.67 21.30
N MET A 489 27.24 -8.10 21.29
CA MET A 489 26.10 -7.19 21.19
C MET A 489 25.95 -6.34 22.46
N ARG A 490 26.19 -6.93 23.64
CA ARG A 490 26.28 -6.20 24.92
C ARG A 490 27.32 -5.09 24.86
N ALA A 491 28.55 -5.43 24.47
CA ALA A 491 29.64 -4.47 24.31
C ALA A 491 29.30 -3.39 23.28
N TRP A 492 28.69 -3.78 22.15
CA TRP A 492 28.22 -2.85 21.12
C TRP A 492 27.23 -1.83 21.67
N LEU A 493 26.24 -2.29 22.44
CA LEU A 493 25.21 -1.46 23.06
C LEU A 493 25.83 -0.50 24.07
N ILE A 494 26.68 -1.00 24.98
CA ILE A 494 27.38 -0.17 25.98
C ILE A 494 28.17 0.94 25.30
N GLU A 495 29.00 0.58 24.33
CA GLU A 495 29.78 1.56 23.61
C GLU A 495 28.90 2.55 22.82
N ALA A 496 27.80 2.11 22.20
CA ALA A 496 26.87 3.01 21.52
C ALA A 496 26.26 4.02 22.49
N LEU A 497 25.78 3.57 23.65
CA LEU A 497 25.20 4.42 24.71
C LEU A 497 26.22 5.45 25.20
N LEU A 498 27.46 5.02 25.44
CA LEU A 498 28.53 5.91 25.86
C LEU A 498 29.01 6.84 24.75
N ASP A 499 28.87 6.48 23.47
CA ASP A 499 29.14 7.40 22.36
C ASP A 499 28.04 8.48 22.24
N GLY A 500 26.84 8.24 22.78
CA GLY A 500 25.76 9.21 22.93
C GLY A 500 25.28 9.81 21.60
N GLY A 501 25.28 9.03 20.53
CA GLY A 501 24.86 9.48 19.19
C GLY A 501 25.74 10.58 18.58
N GLY A 502 26.94 10.83 19.11
CA GLY A 502 27.79 11.94 18.69
C GLY A 502 27.48 13.27 19.40
N SER A 503 26.92 13.23 20.62
CA SER A 503 26.65 14.41 21.46
C SER A 503 27.82 15.40 21.50
N VAL A 504 27.49 16.68 21.35
CA VAL A 504 28.45 17.79 21.23
C VAL A 504 29.15 18.08 22.57
N ASP A 505 28.47 17.86 23.70
CA ASP A 505 29.01 18.06 25.04
C ASP A 505 29.15 16.73 25.81
N ARG A 506 30.19 15.98 25.45
CA ARG A 506 30.48 14.67 26.04
C ARG A 506 30.69 14.71 27.54
N LYS A 507 31.34 15.77 28.06
CA LYS A 507 31.63 15.87 29.49
C LYS A 507 30.35 16.03 30.30
N ARG A 508 29.45 16.93 29.85
CA ARG A 508 28.13 17.07 30.46
C ARG A 508 27.34 15.77 30.38
N TYR A 509 27.36 15.10 29.23
CA TYR A 509 26.67 13.84 29.04
C TYR A 509 27.16 12.75 30.00
N TYR A 510 28.47 12.54 30.13
CA TYR A 510 29.03 11.54 31.04
C TYR A 510 28.73 11.84 32.51
N ASN A 511 28.81 13.10 32.92
CA ASN A 511 28.41 13.48 34.28
C ASN A 511 26.93 13.17 34.54
N ARG A 512 26.05 13.48 33.59
CA ARG A 512 24.62 13.16 33.69
C ARG A 512 24.37 11.64 33.75
N LEU A 513 25.06 10.85 32.92
CA LEU A 513 24.97 9.39 33.00
C LEU A 513 25.45 8.85 34.34
N ALA A 514 26.52 9.42 34.91
CA ALA A 514 27.05 9.03 36.21
C ALA A 514 26.06 9.33 37.34
N ASP A 515 25.45 10.53 37.33
CA ASP A 515 24.42 10.93 38.28
C ASP A 515 23.21 9.97 38.22
N LEU A 516 22.68 9.75 37.01
CA LEU A 516 21.56 8.81 36.80
C LEU A 516 21.91 7.37 37.18
N PHE A 517 23.16 6.95 36.92
CA PHE A 517 23.62 5.62 37.31
C PHE A 517 23.72 5.49 38.84
N ALA A 518 24.18 6.52 39.54
CA ALA A 518 24.27 6.52 40.99
C ALA A 518 22.90 6.34 41.67
N ASP A 519 21.86 6.91 41.08
CA ASP A 519 20.47 6.83 41.52
C ASP A 519 19.75 5.53 41.11
N THR A 520 20.42 4.67 40.33
CA THR A 520 19.88 3.36 39.93
C THR A 520 19.97 2.35 41.07
N ASP A 521 18.98 1.44 41.15
CA ASP A 521 18.96 0.36 42.14
C ASP A 521 20.28 -0.44 42.17
N TYR A 522 20.73 -0.76 43.39
CA TYR A 522 22.04 -1.37 43.61
C TYR A 522 22.16 -2.76 42.98
N MET A 523 21.08 -3.53 42.86
CA MET A 523 21.11 -4.85 42.21
C MET A 523 21.39 -4.69 40.73
N LEU A 524 20.69 -3.77 40.06
CA LEU A 524 20.90 -3.53 38.63
C LEU A 524 22.31 -3.04 38.35
N ARG A 525 22.86 -2.15 39.20
CA ARG A 525 24.26 -1.69 39.07
C ARG A 525 25.27 -2.83 39.14
N ALA A 526 25.08 -3.79 40.04
CA ALA A 526 25.95 -4.96 40.17
C ALA A 526 25.86 -5.91 38.95
N GLU A 527 24.73 -5.90 38.23
CA GLU A 527 24.52 -6.73 37.03
C GLU A 527 25.06 -6.08 35.73
N VAL A 528 25.47 -4.80 35.79
CA VAL A 528 26.04 -4.05 34.67
C VAL A 528 27.36 -3.35 35.04
N GLU A 529 28.23 -4.04 35.79
CA GLU A 529 29.53 -3.52 36.23
C GLU A 529 30.46 -3.10 35.08
N ASP A 530 30.37 -3.77 33.93
CA ASP A 530 31.12 -3.45 32.72
C ASP A 530 30.73 -2.09 32.12
N TYR A 531 29.44 -1.76 32.13
CA TYR A 531 28.96 -0.42 31.78
C TYR A 531 29.52 0.64 32.73
N ALA A 532 29.51 0.37 34.04
CA ALA A 532 30.05 1.29 35.05
C ALA A 532 31.56 1.50 34.87
N ALA A 533 32.31 0.43 34.62
CA ALA A 533 33.75 0.48 34.40
C ALA A 533 34.09 1.31 33.15
N GLU A 534 33.35 1.13 32.05
CA GLU A 534 33.59 1.88 30.82
C GLU A 534 33.14 3.35 30.95
N LEU A 535 32.07 3.64 31.67
CA LEU A 535 31.66 5.01 31.99
C LEU A 535 32.74 5.74 32.81
N GLN A 536 33.30 5.08 33.84
CA GLN A 536 34.36 5.66 34.66
C GLN A 536 35.61 6.00 33.83
N LYS A 537 36.03 5.11 32.93
CA LYS A 537 37.17 5.37 32.02
C LYS A 537 36.97 6.59 31.12
N ARG A 538 35.73 6.95 30.80
CA ARG A 538 35.41 8.11 29.96
C ARG A 538 35.27 9.41 30.76
N LEU A 539 35.10 9.31 32.09
CA LEU A 539 35.07 10.45 33.02
C LEU A 539 36.48 10.91 33.40
N ASP A 540 37.41 9.96 33.52
CA ASP A 540 38.85 10.19 33.75
C ASP A 540 39.55 10.75 32.50
#